data_AF-A0A455U4M1-F1
#
_entry.id   AF-A0A455U4M1-F1
#
_cell.length_a   1.000
_cell.length_b   1.000
_cell.length_c   1.000
_cell.angle_alpha   90.00
_cell.angle_beta   90.00
_cell.angle_gamma   90.00
#
_symmetry.space_group_name_H-M   'P 1'
#
loop_
_entity.id
_entity.type
_entity.pdbx_description
1 polymer ?
#
loop_
_entity_poly.entity_id
_entity_poly.type
_entity_poly.pdbx_seq_one_letter_code
_entity_poly.pdbx_strand_id
1 'polypeptide(L)'
;MWKTAALSTLLADAIRHAEAGIAVSQSQQALTAKHLERLSQSPGFSDALLLNGQVPHEGERLRQPRLAATLKRLAEAGLDDFYRGELAASMARDLEAVGSPLRLADFHAYQAQQVTPLEVTLQDATLYNLPAPTQGMASLMILAIYERLKAAEPNSFEHLHGLIEATKRAFILRDQNVTDPGRVPTPLQELLSSENIGREAANIDPQHALPWPHEPAPGDTIWMGTVDSQGRAVSFIQSIYWEFGSGVVLPESGVLWQNRGISFRLILMICAAWPPAVNLFTRSTRRLPSLTMAAPWFMAPWAVKASRKPRRRFLTLCAVRHAASAGNHRTALAARAHLGKPAPT
;
A
#
# COMPACT_ATOMS: atom_id res chain seq x y z
N MET A 1 20.92 -14.39 4.67
CA MET A 1 19.80 -14.92 3.85
C MET A 1 18.96 -15.81 4.76
N TRP A 2 17.66 -15.57 4.88
CA TRP A 2 16.80 -16.35 5.79
C TRP A 2 16.70 -17.80 5.29
N LYS A 3 16.59 -18.79 6.20
CA LYS A 3 16.27 -20.17 5.79
C LYS A 3 14.85 -20.18 5.23
N THR A 4 14.71 -20.44 3.93
CA THR A 4 13.44 -20.50 3.22
C THR A 4 12.99 -21.95 3.05
N ALA A 5 11.73 -22.26 3.35
CA ALA A 5 11.12 -23.50 2.91
C ALA A 5 11.04 -23.54 1.35
N ALA A 6 10.80 -24.71 0.78
CA ALA A 6 10.59 -24.83 -0.66
C ALA A 6 9.37 -24.00 -1.10
N LEU A 7 9.43 -23.41 -2.30
CA LEU A 7 8.31 -22.61 -2.84
C LEU A 7 7.02 -23.41 -2.96
N SER A 8 7.12 -24.69 -3.29
CA SER A 8 5.98 -25.63 -3.30
C SER A 8 5.28 -25.70 -1.95
N THR A 9 6.02 -25.65 -0.83
CA THR A 9 5.45 -25.58 0.51
C THR A 9 4.85 -24.21 0.80
N LEU A 10 5.56 -23.14 0.44
CA LEU A 10 5.12 -21.76 0.72
C LEU A 10 3.86 -21.36 -0.05
N LEU A 11 3.68 -21.89 -1.26
CA LEU A 11 2.54 -21.56 -2.14
C LEU A 11 1.41 -22.59 -2.09
N ALA A 12 1.57 -23.72 -1.40
CA ALA A 12 0.61 -24.84 -1.39
C ALA A 12 -0.82 -24.40 -1.06
N ASP A 13 -1.00 -23.63 0.01
CA ASP A 13 -2.33 -23.17 0.43
C ASP A 13 -2.95 -22.18 -0.56
N ALA A 14 -2.16 -21.26 -1.09
CA ALA A 14 -2.62 -20.31 -2.10
C ALA A 14 -3.07 -21.03 -3.38
N ILE A 15 -2.30 -22.03 -3.83
CA ILE A 15 -2.64 -22.90 -4.96
C ILE A 15 -3.96 -23.62 -4.69
N ARG A 16 -4.06 -24.29 -3.54
CA ARG A 16 -5.27 -25.05 -3.15
C ARG A 16 -6.50 -24.16 -3.10
N HIS A 17 -6.40 -22.97 -2.50
CA HIS A 17 -7.51 -22.04 -2.42
C HIS A 17 -7.92 -21.47 -3.77
N ALA A 18 -6.96 -21.17 -4.66
CA ALA A 18 -7.26 -20.73 -6.01
C ALA A 18 -7.93 -21.85 -6.84
N GLU A 19 -7.49 -23.11 -6.69
CA GLU A 19 -7.99 -24.24 -7.47
C GLU A 19 -9.34 -24.78 -6.97
N ALA A 20 -9.46 -25.02 -5.66
CA ALA A 20 -10.65 -25.58 -5.03
C ALA A 20 -11.72 -24.51 -4.73
N GLY A 21 -11.30 -23.25 -4.69
CA GLY A 21 -12.12 -22.08 -4.42
C GLY A 21 -12.15 -21.66 -2.95
N ILE A 22 -12.63 -20.44 -2.74
CA ILE A 22 -12.88 -19.83 -1.43
C ILE A 22 -14.36 -19.45 -1.31
N ALA A 23 -14.87 -19.42 -0.08
CA ALA A 23 -16.17 -18.81 0.19
C ALA A 23 -16.05 -17.30 0.03
N VAL A 24 -16.93 -16.71 -0.79
CA VAL A 24 -17.00 -15.27 -1.01
C VAL A 24 -17.39 -14.60 0.30
N SER A 25 -16.65 -13.56 0.70
CA SER A 25 -16.98 -12.77 1.88
C SER A 25 -18.05 -11.72 1.58
N GLN A 26 -18.73 -11.24 2.62
CA GLN A 26 -19.64 -10.10 2.52
C GLN A 26 -18.98 -8.87 1.86
N SER A 27 -17.72 -8.57 2.21
CA SER A 27 -16.98 -7.45 1.64
C SER A 27 -16.69 -7.64 0.16
N GLN A 28 -16.34 -8.85 -0.26
CA GLN A 28 -16.09 -9.17 -1.66
C GLN A 28 -17.39 -9.04 -2.48
N GLN A 29 -18.51 -9.60 -2.01
CA GLN A 29 -19.81 -9.43 -2.68
C GLN A 29 -20.16 -7.95 -2.85
N ALA A 30 -20.05 -7.16 -1.77
CA ALA A 30 -20.38 -5.74 -1.78
C ALA A 30 -19.50 -4.94 -2.77
N LEU A 31 -18.20 -5.20 -2.79
CA LEU A 31 -17.26 -4.52 -3.70
C LEU A 31 -17.47 -4.93 -5.15
N THR A 32 -17.71 -6.21 -5.43
CA THR A 32 -18.03 -6.68 -6.78
C THR A 32 -19.32 -6.03 -7.28
N ALA A 33 -20.38 -5.98 -6.46
CA ALA A 33 -21.63 -5.30 -6.82
C ALA A 33 -21.43 -3.81 -7.10
N LYS A 34 -20.69 -3.11 -6.22
CA LYS A 34 -20.35 -1.68 -6.36
C LYS A 34 -19.65 -1.36 -7.67
N HIS A 35 -18.83 -2.28 -8.19
CA HIS A 35 -18.00 -2.05 -9.37
C HIS A 35 -18.44 -2.79 -10.64
N LEU A 36 -19.52 -3.57 -10.57
CA LEU A 36 -19.97 -4.46 -11.64
C LEU A 36 -20.17 -3.73 -12.97
N GLU A 37 -20.92 -2.62 -12.97
CA GLU A 37 -21.24 -1.85 -14.17
C GLU A 37 -19.97 -1.40 -14.91
N ARG A 38 -18.96 -0.96 -14.16
CA ARG A 38 -17.71 -0.44 -14.73
C ARG A 38 -16.73 -1.56 -15.11
N LEU A 39 -16.65 -2.62 -14.32
CA LEU A 39 -15.57 -3.61 -14.43
C LEU A 39 -15.96 -4.87 -15.19
N SER A 40 -17.25 -5.19 -15.33
CA SER A 40 -17.71 -6.37 -16.09
C SER A 40 -17.25 -6.35 -17.56
N GLN A 41 -17.04 -5.16 -18.12
CA GLN A 41 -16.54 -4.96 -19.48
C GLN A 41 -15.00 -5.01 -19.58
N SER A 42 -14.29 -5.02 -18.45
CA SER A 42 -12.83 -5.14 -18.45
C SER A 42 -12.40 -6.54 -18.87
N PRO A 43 -11.36 -6.69 -19.71
CA PRO A 43 -10.90 -8.00 -20.18
C PRO A 43 -10.69 -9.00 -19.04
N GLY A 44 -11.33 -10.16 -19.13
CA GLY A 44 -11.20 -11.27 -18.19
C GLY A 44 -11.87 -11.09 -16.82
N PHE A 45 -12.42 -9.91 -16.49
CA PHE A 45 -13.02 -9.66 -15.17
C PHE A 45 -14.20 -10.58 -14.89
N SER A 46 -15.17 -10.61 -15.82
CA SER A 46 -16.39 -11.40 -15.69
C SER A 46 -16.10 -12.90 -15.54
N ASP A 47 -15.16 -13.43 -16.33
CA ASP A 47 -14.77 -14.84 -16.30
C ASP A 47 -14.07 -15.24 -14.99
N ALA A 48 -13.39 -14.30 -14.35
CA ALA A 48 -12.56 -14.58 -13.17
C ALA A 48 -13.27 -14.29 -11.84
N LEU A 49 -14.18 -13.32 -11.81
CA LEU A 49 -14.72 -12.75 -10.57
C LEU A 49 -16.24 -12.81 -10.47
N LEU A 50 -16.95 -13.24 -11.53
CA LEU A 50 -18.39 -13.46 -11.52
C LEU A 50 -18.72 -14.96 -11.60
N LEU A 51 -19.85 -15.35 -11.03
CA LEU A 51 -20.40 -16.70 -11.15
C LEU A 51 -21.58 -16.66 -12.12
N ASN A 52 -21.45 -17.32 -13.27
CA ASN A 52 -22.47 -17.31 -14.34
C ASN A 52 -22.86 -15.88 -14.77
N GLY A 53 -21.89 -14.96 -14.81
CA GLY A 53 -22.10 -13.55 -15.13
C GLY A 53 -22.77 -12.71 -14.04
N GLN A 54 -22.99 -13.28 -12.86
CA GLN A 54 -23.59 -12.60 -11.71
C GLN A 54 -22.58 -12.34 -10.60
N VAL A 55 -22.87 -11.33 -9.77
CA VAL A 55 -22.10 -11.07 -8.56
C VAL A 55 -22.19 -12.29 -7.64
N PRO A 56 -21.07 -12.90 -7.23
CA PRO A 56 -21.09 -14.02 -6.30
C PRO A 56 -21.66 -13.58 -4.95
N HIS A 57 -22.58 -14.36 -4.40
CA HIS A 57 -23.16 -14.14 -3.09
C HIS A 57 -22.21 -14.64 -1.97
N GLU A 58 -22.32 -14.03 -0.80
CA GLU A 58 -21.61 -14.46 0.40
C GLU A 58 -21.81 -15.97 0.64
N GLY A 59 -20.71 -16.68 0.90
CA GLY A 59 -20.71 -18.13 1.09
C GLY A 59 -20.63 -18.94 -0.21
N GLU A 60 -20.94 -18.36 -1.37
CA GLU A 60 -20.73 -19.04 -2.66
C GLU A 60 -19.24 -19.28 -2.91
N ARG A 61 -18.95 -20.33 -3.67
CA ARG A 61 -17.58 -20.76 -3.93
C ARG A 61 -17.04 -20.11 -5.19
N LEU A 62 -16.09 -19.18 -5.04
CA LEU A 62 -15.35 -18.59 -6.15
C LEU A 62 -14.04 -19.33 -6.38
N ARG A 63 -13.81 -19.81 -7.62
CA ARG A 63 -12.60 -20.52 -8.05
C ARG A 63 -11.80 -19.66 -9.02
N GLN A 64 -10.47 -19.76 -8.94
CA GLN A 64 -9.53 -19.04 -9.81
C GLN A 64 -8.49 -20.02 -10.39
N PRO A 65 -8.90 -20.97 -11.26
CA PRO A 65 -8.04 -22.06 -11.73
C PRO A 65 -6.80 -21.58 -12.50
N ARG A 66 -6.92 -20.48 -13.27
CA ARG A 66 -5.78 -19.87 -13.99
C ARG A 66 -4.73 -19.32 -13.02
N LEU A 67 -5.17 -18.62 -11.98
CA LEU A 67 -4.26 -18.14 -10.93
C LEU A 67 -3.60 -19.32 -10.20
N ALA A 68 -4.34 -20.41 -9.96
CA ALA A 68 -3.76 -21.63 -9.38
C ALA A 68 -2.65 -22.20 -10.26
N ALA A 69 -2.85 -22.28 -11.58
CA ALA A 69 -1.83 -22.72 -12.53
C ALA A 69 -0.59 -21.80 -12.52
N THR A 70 -0.80 -20.48 -12.45
CA THR A 70 0.28 -19.50 -12.30
C THR A 70 1.08 -19.72 -11.02
N LEU A 71 0.41 -19.92 -9.88
CA LEU A 71 1.08 -20.18 -8.60
C LEU A 71 1.84 -21.53 -8.61
N LYS A 72 1.29 -22.57 -9.25
CA LYS A 72 1.98 -23.86 -9.46
C LYS A 72 3.25 -23.67 -10.30
N ARG A 73 3.15 -22.94 -11.41
CA ARG A 73 4.30 -22.62 -12.27
C ARG A 73 5.40 -21.89 -11.49
N LEU A 74 5.05 -20.90 -10.65
CA LEU A 74 6.02 -20.20 -9.82
C LEU A 74 6.68 -21.10 -8.76
N ALA A 75 5.96 -22.11 -8.27
CA ALA A 75 6.52 -23.10 -7.35
C ALA A 75 7.53 -24.04 -8.05
N GLU A 76 7.32 -24.35 -9.32
CA GLU A 76 8.13 -25.28 -10.13
C GLU A 76 9.31 -24.59 -10.83
N ALA A 77 9.05 -23.50 -11.55
CA ALA A 77 10.02 -22.75 -12.34
C ALA A 77 10.76 -21.67 -11.53
N GLY A 78 10.27 -21.36 -10.32
CA GLY A 78 10.82 -20.32 -9.45
C GLY A 78 10.17 -18.95 -9.66
N LEU A 79 10.32 -18.08 -8.65
CA LEU A 79 9.69 -16.74 -8.64
C LEU A 79 10.18 -15.81 -9.75
N ASP A 80 11.37 -16.07 -10.30
CA ASP A 80 11.96 -15.25 -11.36
C ASP A 80 11.20 -15.40 -12.68
N ASP A 81 10.48 -16.51 -12.87
CA ASP A 81 9.66 -16.75 -14.06
C ASP A 81 8.57 -15.67 -14.26
N PHE A 82 8.11 -15.03 -13.18
CA PHE A 82 7.20 -13.87 -13.23
C PHE A 82 7.79 -12.67 -13.98
N TYR A 83 9.11 -12.49 -13.93
CA TYR A 83 9.79 -11.32 -14.51
C TYR A 83 10.71 -11.66 -15.69
N ARG A 84 11.17 -12.91 -15.81
CA ARG A 84 12.24 -13.30 -16.75
C ARG A 84 11.99 -14.64 -17.45
N GLY A 85 10.84 -15.26 -17.25
CA GLY A 85 10.49 -16.56 -17.84
C GLY A 85 9.25 -16.51 -18.75
N GLU A 86 8.66 -17.67 -19.03
CA GLU A 86 7.50 -17.72 -19.94
C GLU A 86 6.28 -17.02 -19.37
N LEU A 87 6.13 -17.00 -18.03
CA LEU A 87 5.03 -16.25 -17.41
C LEU A 87 5.18 -14.74 -17.65
N ALA A 88 6.40 -14.20 -17.60
CA ALA A 88 6.66 -12.82 -17.99
C ALA A 88 6.29 -12.58 -19.46
N ALA A 89 6.69 -13.50 -20.35
CA ALA A 89 6.40 -13.42 -21.78
C ALA A 89 4.89 -13.46 -22.08
N SER A 90 4.13 -14.35 -21.42
CA SER A 90 2.66 -14.41 -21.58
C SER A 90 1.98 -13.16 -21.04
N MET A 91 2.32 -12.73 -19.82
CA MET A 91 1.72 -11.53 -19.24
C MET A 91 2.00 -10.29 -20.09
N ALA A 92 3.21 -10.15 -20.65
CA ALA A 92 3.53 -9.04 -21.55
C ALA A 92 2.70 -9.05 -22.84
N ARG A 93 2.47 -10.22 -23.45
CA ARG A 93 1.58 -10.36 -24.63
C ARG A 93 0.14 -10.00 -24.29
N ASP A 94 -0.39 -10.55 -23.20
CA ASP A 94 -1.76 -10.28 -22.75
C ASP A 94 -1.97 -8.78 -22.48
N LEU A 95 -1.00 -8.14 -21.83
CA LEU A 95 -1.03 -6.70 -21.56
C LEU A 95 -0.96 -5.86 -22.85
N GLU A 96 -0.09 -6.21 -23.78
CA GLU A 96 0.00 -5.52 -25.06
C GLU A 96 -1.30 -5.64 -25.87
N ALA A 97 -1.92 -6.83 -25.86
CA ALA A 97 -3.18 -7.08 -26.56
C ALA A 97 -4.36 -6.22 -26.04
N VAL A 98 -4.36 -5.87 -24.74
CA VAL A 98 -5.38 -4.98 -24.14
C VAL A 98 -5.00 -3.50 -24.18
N GLY A 99 -3.93 -3.14 -24.91
CA GLY A 99 -3.49 -1.76 -25.09
C GLY A 99 -2.66 -1.19 -23.92
N SER A 100 -2.15 -2.02 -23.02
CA SER A 100 -1.21 -1.59 -21.97
C SER A 100 0.11 -1.09 -22.59
N PRO A 101 0.75 -0.05 -22.01
CA PRO A 101 2.05 0.41 -22.46
C PRO A 101 3.21 -0.50 -22.03
N LEU A 102 2.97 -1.46 -21.11
CA LEU A 102 4.00 -2.35 -20.61
C LEU A 102 4.48 -3.32 -21.70
N ARG A 103 5.79 -3.58 -21.72
CA ARG A 103 6.44 -4.55 -22.61
C ARG A 103 7.28 -5.53 -21.81
N LEU A 104 7.62 -6.66 -22.43
CA LEU A 104 8.46 -7.68 -21.78
C LEU A 104 9.78 -7.10 -21.24
N ALA A 105 10.35 -6.12 -21.95
CA ALA A 105 11.54 -5.41 -21.49
C ALA A 105 11.36 -4.70 -20.13
N ASP A 106 10.15 -4.21 -19.81
CA ASP A 106 9.85 -3.58 -18.52
C ASP A 106 9.83 -4.61 -17.39
N PHE A 107 9.34 -5.83 -17.65
CA PHE A 107 9.40 -6.94 -16.69
C PHE A 107 10.84 -7.33 -16.42
N HIS A 108 11.65 -7.48 -17.47
CA HIS A 108 13.06 -7.87 -17.36
C HIS A 108 13.88 -6.83 -16.60
N ALA A 109 13.57 -5.54 -16.80
CA ALA A 109 14.25 -4.41 -16.16
C ALA A 109 13.91 -4.27 -14.66
N TYR A 110 12.84 -4.91 -14.18
CA TYR A 110 12.43 -4.78 -12.79
C TYR A 110 13.23 -5.69 -11.84
N GLN A 111 13.56 -5.15 -10.67
CA GLN A 111 14.03 -5.92 -9.53
C GLN A 111 13.55 -5.29 -8.23
N ALA A 112 13.13 -6.10 -7.27
CA ALA A 112 12.84 -5.64 -5.92
C ALA A 112 14.12 -5.09 -5.26
N GLN A 113 14.00 -3.91 -4.66
CA GLN A 113 15.14 -3.21 -4.06
C GLN A 113 15.18 -3.40 -2.54
N GLN A 114 16.36 -3.68 -2.01
CA GLN A 114 16.62 -3.54 -0.58
C GLN A 114 16.96 -2.08 -0.31
N VAL A 115 16.26 -1.48 0.64
CA VAL A 115 16.39 -0.06 0.97
C VAL A 115 16.67 0.12 2.46
N THR A 116 17.36 1.20 2.80
CA THR A 116 17.49 1.64 4.19
C THR A 116 16.17 2.27 4.63
N PRO A 117 15.53 1.79 5.71
CA PRO A 117 14.30 2.37 6.19
C PRO A 117 14.53 3.79 6.74
N LEU A 118 13.49 4.63 6.65
CA LEU A 118 13.40 5.85 7.44
C LEU A 118 13.21 5.50 8.91
N GLU A 119 13.78 6.30 9.79
CA GLU A 119 13.62 6.13 11.24
C GLU A 119 13.32 7.44 11.97
N VAL A 120 12.55 7.32 13.05
CA VAL A 120 12.31 8.37 14.06
C VAL A 120 12.42 7.73 15.43
N THR A 121 13.13 8.38 16.35
CA THR A 121 13.16 7.97 17.75
C THR A 121 12.21 8.83 18.56
N LEU A 122 11.21 8.18 19.14
CA LEU A 122 10.30 8.67 20.16
C LEU A 122 10.87 8.37 21.56
N GLN A 123 10.20 8.85 22.61
CA GLN A 123 10.64 8.68 24.00
C GLN A 123 10.91 7.22 24.37
N ASP A 124 10.02 6.30 23.98
CA ASP A 124 10.06 4.89 24.39
C ASP A 124 10.32 3.90 23.23
N ALA A 125 10.45 4.39 21.99
CA ALA A 125 10.60 3.53 20.83
C ALA A 125 11.27 4.22 19.63
N THR A 126 11.94 3.42 18.81
CA THR A 126 12.32 3.81 17.45
C THR A 126 11.32 3.22 16.47
N LEU A 127 10.77 4.08 15.63
CA LEU A 127 9.82 3.76 14.59
C LEU A 127 10.54 3.69 13.25
N TYR A 128 10.17 2.71 12.43
CA TYR A 128 10.72 2.52 11.09
C TYR A 128 9.63 2.51 10.04
N ASN A 129 9.94 3.09 8.88
CA ASN A 129 9.07 3.00 7.71
C ASN A 129 9.87 3.03 6.40
N LEU A 130 9.23 2.69 5.29
CA LEU A 130 9.86 2.70 3.96
C LEU A 130 10.12 4.14 3.47
N PRO A 131 11.21 4.37 2.72
CA PRO A 131 11.47 5.65 2.05
C PRO A 131 10.59 5.80 0.81
N ALA A 132 10.89 6.80 -0.03
CA ALA A 132 10.37 6.91 -1.39
C ALA A 132 10.53 5.56 -2.13
N PRO A 133 9.60 5.17 -3.01
CA PRO A 133 8.42 5.91 -3.47
C PRO A 133 7.24 5.91 -2.49
N THR A 134 7.37 5.31 -1.31
CA THR A 134 6.27 5.15 -0.36
C THR A 134 6.06 6.38 0.52
N GLN A 135 4.89 6.46 1.19
CA GLN A 135 4.52 7.55 2.09
C GLN A 135 5.02 7.37 3.53
N GLY A 136 5.94 6.44 3.80
CA GLY A 136 6.33 6.08 5.17
C GLY A 136 6.74 7.29 6.02
N MET A 137 7.41 8.28 5.41
CA MET A 137 7.79 9.54 6.04
C MET A 137 6.63 10.25 6.74
N ALA A 138 5.46 10.35 6.10
CA ALA A 138 4.31 11.08 6.65
C ALA A 138 3.88 10.48 7.98
N SER A 139 3.83 9.16 8.06
CA SER A 139 3.41 8.44 9.27
C SER A 139 4.38 8.63 10.45
N LEU A 140 5.69 8.66 10.17
CA LEU A 140 6.72 8.93 11.15
C LEU A 140 6.63 10.38 11.65
N MET A 141 6.45 11.33 10.74
CA MET A 141 6.30 12.76 11.05
C MET A 141 5.06 13.02 11.93
N ILE A 142 3.91 12.39 11.62
CA ILE A 142 2.67 12.53 12.41
C ILE A 142 2.92 12.20 13.88
N LEU A 143 3.49 11.02 14.15
CA LEU A 143 3.72 10.60 15.52
C LEU A 143 4.80 11.40 16.22
N ALA A 144 5.84 11.81 15.49
CA ALA A 144 6.90 12.64 16.04
C ALA A 144 6.41 14.04 16.44
N ILE A 145 5.56 14.65 15.60
CA ILE A 145 4.90 15.93 15.93
C ILE A 145 3.98 15.73 17.13
N TYR A 146 3.12 14.71 17.08
CA TYR A 146 2.14 14.45 18.12
C TYR A 146 2.78 14.22 19.50
N GLU A 147 3.92 13.51 19.57
CA GLU A 147 4.68 13.34 20.81
C GLU A 147 5.12 14.69 21.43
N ARG A 148 5.45 15.69 20.60
CA ARG A 148 5.83 17.03 21.09
C ARG A 148 4.68 17.82 21.66
N LEU A 149 3.46 17.57 21.19
CA LEU A 149 2.26 18.26 21.69
C LEU A 149 1.89 17.84 23.11
N LYS A 150 2.36 16.66 23.56
CA LYS A 150 2.17 16.15 24.94
C LYS A 150 0.71 16.22 25.42
N ALA A 151 -0.26 15.89 24.56
CA ALA A 151 -1.67 15.86 24.95
C ALA A 151 -1.86 14.88 26.12
N ALA A 152 -2.45 15.37 27.21
CA ALA A 152 -2.50 14.66 28.49
C ALA A 152 -3.55 13.54 28.51
N GLU A 153 -4.70 13.76 27.87
CA GLU A 153 -5.87 12.91 28.02
C GLU A 153 -6.32 12.26 26.70
N PRO A 154 -6.43 10.92 26.64
CA PRO A 154 -6.96 10.24 25.47
C PRO A 154 -8.39 10.67 25.14
N ASN A 155 -8.59 11.02 23.87
CA ASN A 155 -9.85 11.46 23.25
C ASN A 155 -10.34 12.83 23.73
N SER A 156 -9.49 13.61 24.41
CA SER A 156 -9.78 15.03 24.65
C SER A 156 -9.76 15.83 23.35
N PHE A 157 -10.22 17.08 23.42
CA PHE A 157 -10.11 18.01 22.31
C PHE A 157 -8.65 18.16 21.86
N GLU A 158 -7.71 18.36 22.78
CA GLU A 158 -6.29 18.53 22.51
C GLU A 158 -5.68 17.29 21.84
N HIS A 159 -6.11 16.08 22.27
CA HIS A 159 -5.67 14.84 21.63
C HIS A 159 -6.12 14.77 20.16
N LEU A 160 -7.41 14.96 19.91
CA LEU A 160 -7.98 14.82 18.57
C LEU A 160 -7.50 15.95 17.64
N HIS A 161 -7.51 17.19 18.13
CA HIS A 161 -6.99 18.35 17.43
C HIS A 161 -5.51 18.17 17.08
N GLY A 162 -4.69 17.77 18.05
CA GLY A 162 -3.26 17.53 17.85
C GLY A 162 -2.97 16.45 16.80
N LEU A 163 -3.70 15.34 16.81
CA LEU A 163 -3.56 14.29 15.79
C LEU A 163 -3.98 14.76 14.39
N ILE A 164 -5.10 15.51 14.29
CA ILE A 164 -5.59 16.04 13.02
C ILE A 164 -4.59 17.04 12.44
N GLU A 165 -4.16 18.01 13.23
CA GLU A 165 -3.23 19.04 12.77
C GLU A 165 -1.85 18.46 12.44
N ALA A 166 -1.33 17.52 13.24
CA ALA A 166 -0.10 16.79 12.91
C ALA A 166 -0.22 16.04 11.57
N THR A 167 -1.38 15.43 11.30
CA THR A 167 -1.67 14.78 10.01
C THR A 167 -1.63 15.76 8.86
N LYS A 168 -2.26 16.94 9.00
CA LYS A 168 -2.23 17.98 7.97
C LYS A 168 -0.81 18.47 7.70
N ARG A 169 -0.03 18.78 8.73
CA ARG A 169 1.39 19.20 8.59
C ARG A 169 2.21 18.15 7.84
N ALA A 170 2.13 16.89 8.26
CA ALA A 170 2.87 15.80 7.63
C ALA A 170 2.45 15.54 6.18
N PHE A 171 1.16 15.66 5.87
CA PHE A 171 0.67 15.43 4.51
C PHE A 171 1.05 16.56 3.55
N ILE A 172 1.09 17.80 4.01
CA ILE A 172 1.63 18.92 3.21
C ILE A 172 3.08 18.63 2.81
N LEU A 173 3.91 18.21 3.77
CA LEU A 173 5.30 17.82 3.48
C LEU A 173 5.39 16.61 2.56
N ARG A 174 4.52 15.61 2.74
CA ARG A 174 4.43 14.44 1.87
C ARG A 174 4.17 14.87 0.43
N ASP A 175 3.16 15.69 0.20
CA ASP A 175 2.73 16.07 -1.15
C ASP A 175 3.76 16.94 -1.86
N GLN A 176 4.61 17.64 -1.10
CA GLN A 176 5.73 18.43 -1.62
C GLN A 176 6.98 17.60 -1.92
N ASN A 177 7.23 16.50 -1.19
CA ASN A 177 8.55 15.85 -1.18
C ASN A 177 8.55 14.35 -1.60
N VAL A 178 7.44 13.64 -1.39
CA VAL A 178 7.38 12.19 -1.65
C VAL A 178 7.02 11.92 -3.09
N THR A 179 7.97 11.37 -3.83
CA THR A 179 7.80 10.94 -5.23
C THR A 179 8.74 9.78 -5.56
N ASP A 180 9.01 9.54 -6.85
CA ASP A 180 10.04 8.62 -7.32
C ASP A 180 11.38 8.85 -6.58
N PRO A 181 12.07 7.79 -6.09
CA PRO A 181 13.34 7.91 -5.37
C PRO A 181 14.41 8.73 -6.09
N GLY A 182 14.46 8.66 -7.42
CA GLY A 182 15.41 9.42 -8.24
C GLY A 182 15.02 10.88 -8.47
N ARG A 183 13.87 11.32 -7.94
CA ARG A 183 13.30 12.67 -8.14
C ARG A 183 12.90 13.36 -6.84
N VAL A 184 13.21 12.79 -5.68
CA VAL A 184 12.95 13.46 -4.39
C VAL A 184 13.77 14.76 -4.30
N PRO A 185 13.15 15.90 -3.93
CA PRO A 185 13.84 17.19 -3.89
C PRO A 185 14.80 17.29 -2.68
N THR A 186 14.48 16.58 -1.60
CA THR A 186 15.26 16.53 -0.35
C THR A 186 15.25 15.11 0.19
N PRO A 187 16.34 14.60 0.79
CA PRO A 187 16.33 13.31 1.46
C PRO A 187 15.24 13.25 2.54
N LEU A 188 14.31 12.30 2.44
CA LEU A 188 13.16 12.23 3.34
C LEU A 188 13.54 12.06 4.83
N GLN A 189 14.71 11.50 5.12
CA GLN A 189 15.22 11.37 6.49
C GLN A 189 15.56 12.75 7.11
N GLU A 190 15.96 13.74 6.31
CA GLU A 190 16.25 15.09 6.81
C GLU A 190 14.98 15.80 7.26
N LEU A 191 13.85 15.55 6.58
CA LEU A 191 12.54 16.06 7.01
C LEU A 191 12.18 15.54 8.42
N LEU A 192 12.68 14.37 8.80
CA LEU A 192 12.44 13.74 10.10
C LEU A 192 13.47 14.16 11.18
N SER A 193 14.25 15.23 10.94
CA SER A 193 15.15 15.77 11.96
C SER A 193 14.39 16.37 13.14
N SER A 194 15.02 16.38 14.32
CA SER A 194 14.43 16.98 15.52
C SER A 194 14.08 18.46 15.33
N GLU A 195 14.87 19.18 14.54
CA GLU A 195 14.60 20.58 14.19
C GLU A 195 13.34 20.71 13.34
N ASN A 196 13.24 19.95 12.25
CA ASN A 196 12.09 19.99 11.35
C ASN A 196 10.80 19.54 12.06
N ILE A 197 10.84 18.46 12.83
CA ILE A 197 9.70 18.02 13.65
C ILE A 197 9.27 19.12 14.64
N GLY A 198 10.22 19.82 15.26
CA GLY A 198 9.94 20.93 16.16
C GLY A 198 9.28 22.11 15.48
N ARG A 199 9.79 22.49 14.31
CA ARG A 199 9.20 23.54 13.48
C ARG A 199 7.77 23.20 13.08
N GLU A 200 7.52 21.96 12.64
CA GLU A 200 6.17 21.55 12.27
C GLU A 200 5.21 21.52 13.45
N ALA A 201 5.66 21.07 14.63
CA ALA A 201 4.85 21.10 15.84
C ALA A 201 4.54 22.53 16.31
N ALA A 202 5.50 23.45 16.21
CA ALA A 202 5.31 24.86 16.58
C ALA A 202 4.33 25.61 15.65
N ASN A 203 4.09 25.11 14.44
CA ASN A 203 3.15 25.67 13.48
C ASN A 203 1.70 25.20 13.69
N ILE A 204 1.43 24.38 14.72
CA ILE A 204 0.08 23.97 15.09
C ILE A 204 -0.52 25.01 16.03
N ASP A 205 -1.59 25.67 15.59
CA ASP A 205 -2.40 26.53 16.45
C ASP A 205 -3.33 25.64 17.31
N PRO A 206 -3.30 25.72 18.64
CA PRO A 206 -4.12 24.89 19.53
C PRO A 206 -5.62 25.23 19.49
N GLN A 207 -6.01 26.37 18.90
CA GLN A 207 -7.38 26.88 18.87
C GLN A 207 -7.97 26.93 17.46
N HIS A 208 -7.13 26.97 16.42
CA HIS A 208 -7.58 27.08 15.04
C HIS A 208 -7.06 25.93 14.18
N ALA A 209 -7.98 25.29 13.46
CA ALA A 209 -7.63 24.22 12.52
C ALA A 209 -7.03 24.81 11.24
N LEU A 210 -5.93 24.22 10.76
CA LEU A 210 -5.36 24.58 9.46
C LEU A 210 -6.36 24.25 8.34
N PRO A 211 -6.61 25.16 7.39
CA PRO A 211 -7.42 24.86 6.21
C PRO A 211 -6.84 23.66 5.45
N TRP A 212 -7.70 22.69 5.11
CA TRP A 212 -7.30 21.51 4.37
C TRP A 212 -7.92 21.54 2.97
N PRO A 213 -7.12 21.70 1.90
CA PRO A 213 -7.64 21.95 0.56
C PRO A 213 -7.98 20.68 -0.23
N HIS A 214 -7.90 19.49 0.38
CA HIS A 214 -8.05 18.22 -0.32
C HIS A 214 -9.25 17.42 0.19
N GLU A 215 -10.06 16.92 -0.74
CA GLU A 215 -11.12 15.97 -0.39
C GLU A 215 -10.53 14.61 0.01
N PRO A 216 -10.99 14.01 1.13
CA PRO A 216 -10.58 12.65 1.50
C PRO A 216 -11.00 11.64 0.43
N ALA A 217 -10.06 10.78 0.01
CA ALA A 217 -10.35 9.69 -0.91
C ALA A 217 -10.36 8.35 -0.14
N PRO A 218 -11.36 7.47 -0.36
CA PRO A 218 -11.31 6.13 0.20
C PRO A 218 -10.18 5.32 -0.46
N GLY A 219 -9.64 4.37 0.28
CA GLY A 219 -8.66 3.41 -0.23
C GLY A 219 -8.67 2.17 0.64
N ASP A 220 -8.36 1.03 0.04
CA ASP A 220 -8.28 -0.24 0.75
C ASP A 220 -7.07 -1.06 0.31
N THR A 221 -6.49 -1.82 1.22
CA THR A 221 -5.27 -2.60 0.99
C THR A 221 -5.13 -3.64 2.10
N ILE A 222 -4.51 -4.77 1.79
CA ILE A 222 -4.19 -5.77 2.81
C ILE A 222 -2.85 -5.45 3.48
N TRP A 223 -2.82 -5.55 4.80
CA TRP A 223 -1.61 -5.54 5.59
C TRP A 223 -1.52 -6.85 6.36
N MET A 224 -0.31 -7.39 6.47
CA MET A 224 0.00 -8.62 7.19
C MET A 224 1.21 -8.40 8.09
N GLY A 225 1.15 -8.92 9.30
CA GLY A 225 2.26 -8.91 10.26
C GLY A 225 2.50 -10.30 10.82
N THR A 226 3.75 -10.75 10.88
CA THR A 226 4.13 -12.02 11.49
C THR A 226 5.35 -11.85 12.37
N VAL A 227 5.39 -12.62 13.47
CA VAL A 227 6.55 -12.71 14.36
C VAL A 227 6.81 -14.18 14.66
N ASP A 228 8.05 -14.64 14.49
CA ASP A 228 8.44 -16.02 14.79
C ASP A 228 8.97 -16.19 16.23
N SER A 229 9.18 -17.43 16.65
CA SER A 229 9.69 -17.77 17.99
C SER A 229 11.12 -17.27 18.26
N GLN A 230 11.87 -16.96 17.20
CA GLN A 230 13.22 -16.40 17.25
C GLN A 230 13.21 -14.86 17.31
N GLY A 231 12.03 -14.23 17.30
CA GLY A 231 11.87 -12.77 17.38
C GLY A 231 12.07 -12.07 16.04
N ARG A 232 12.04 -12.80 14.91
CA ARG A 232 12.02 -12.18 13.59
C ARG A 232 10.62 -11.65 13.34
N ALA A 233 10.52 -10.40 12.92
CA ALA A 233 9.27 -9.73 12.62
C ALA A 233 9.23 -9.32 11.15
N VAL A 234 8.07 -9.53 10.51
CA VAL A 234 7.80 -9.05 9.14
C VAL A 234 6.53 -8.22 9.18
N SER A 235 6.62 -7.00 8.66
CA SER A 235 5.48 -6.14 8.35
C SER A 235 5.40 -6.04 6.82
N PHE A 236 4.34 -6.60 6.25
CA PHE A 236 4.20 -6.76 4.82
C PHE A 236 2.89 -6.13 4.34
N ILE A 237 2.95 -5.43 3.22
CA ILE A 237 1.81 -4.82 2.59
C ILE A 237 1.91 -5.04 1.08
N GLN A 238 0.78 -5.37 0.45
CA GLN A 238 0.69 -5.47 -1.00
C GLN A 238 -0.67 -4.95 -1.47
N SER A 239 -0.69 -4.32 -2.64
CA SER A 239 -1.89 -3.66 -3.13
C SER A 239 -1.85 -3.50 -4.64
N ILE A 240 -2.95 -3.84 -5.29
CA ILE A 240 -3.23 -3.52 -6.70
C ILE A 240 -3.79 -2.08 -6.89
N TYR A 241 -3.70 -1.28 -5.83
CA TYR A 241 -4.26 0.05 -5.60
C TYR A 241 -5.74 0.05 -5.24
N TRP A 242 -6.63 0.19 -6.22
CA TRP A 242 -8.07 0.11 -5.97
C TRP A 242 -8.51 -1.34 -5.79
N GLU A 243 -9.74 -1.57 -5.34
CA GLU A 243 -10.25 -2.86 -4.87
C GLU A 243 -10.05 -4.01 -5.89
N PHE A 244 -10.18 -3.69 -7.19
CA PHE A 244 -9.90 -4.61 -8.30
C PHE A 244 -8.79 -4.09 -9.24
N GLY A 245 -7.97 -3.15 -8.80
CA GLY A 245 -6.94 -2.53 -9.61
C GLY A 245 -7.50 -1.95 -10.91
N SER A 246 -6.95 -2.42 -12.04
CA SER A 246 -7.42 -2.01 -13.37
C SER A 246 -8.72 -2.68 -13.81
N GLY A 247 -9.12 -3.77 -13.15
CA GLY A 247 -10.17 -4.68 -13.62
C GLY A 247 -9.72 -5.68 -14.68
N VAL A 248 -8.53 -5.50 -15.28
CA VAL A 248 -7.99 -6.41 -16.29
C VAL A 248 -7.47 -7.68 -15.62
N VAL A 249 -8.03 -8.83 -15.98
CA VAL A 249 -7.51 -10.14 -15.60
C VAL A 249 -6.89 -10.78 -16.83
N LEU A 250 -5.59 -11.06 -16.75
CA LEU A 250 -4.84 -11.58 -17.90
C LEU A 250 -5.33 -12.99 -18.27
N PRO A 251 -5.75 -13.22 -19.52
CA PRO A 251 -6.46 -14.43 -19.89
C PRO A 251 -5.63 -15.71 -19.77
N GLU A 252 -4.32 -15.66 -19.97
CA GLU A 252 -3.46 -16.85 -19.80
C GLU A 252 -3.15 -17.12 -18.33
N SER A 253 -2.74 -16.09 -17.58
CA SER A 253 -2.22 -16.26 -16.21
C SER A 253 -3.28 -16.18 -15.10
N GLY A 254 -4.44 -15.56 -15.36
CA GLY A 254 -5.44 -15.26 -14.35
C GLY A 254 -5.00 -14.19 -13.33
N VAL A 255 -3.92 -13.46 -13.60
CA VAL A 255 -3.43 -12.37 -12.74
C VAL A 255 -4.29 -11.12 -12.95
N LEU A 256 -4.87 -10.60 -11.87
CA LEU A 256 -5.57 -9.31 -11.86
C LEU A 256 -4.56 -8.17 -11.81
N TRP A 257 -4.56 -7.31 -12.82
CA TRP A 257 -3.53 -6.29 -13.00
C TRP A 257 -3.81 -5.02 -12.20
N GLN A 258 -2.78 -4.47 -11.56
CA GLN A 258 -2.88 -3.24 -10.77
C GLN A 258 -3.12 -1.98 -11.63
N ASN A 259 -3.68 -0.93 -11.02
CA ASN A 259 -3.81 0.40 -11.63
C ASN A 259 -3.03 1.49 -10.90
N ARG A 260 -1.90 1.13 -10.26
CA ARG A 260 -1.07 2.06 -9.48
C ARG A 260 -0.64 3.31 -10.25
N GLY A 261 -0.48 3.21 -11.58
CA GLY A 261 -0.07 4.31 -12.47
C GLY A 261 -0.98 5.54 -12.43
N ILE A 262 -2.23 5.43 -11.97
CA ILE A 262 -3.11 6.61 -11.76
C ILE A 262 -2.59 7.55 -10.66
N SER A 263 -1.62 7.12 -9.86
CA SER A 263 -0.93 7.97 -8.88
C SER A 263 -0.02 9.01 -9.53
N PHE A 264 0.30 8.88 -10.82
CA PHE A 264 1.07 9.90 -11.52
C PHE A 264 0.24 11.17 -11.77
N ARG A 265 0.82 12.33 -11.48
CA ARG A 265 0.28 13.60 -11.97
C ARG A 265 0.79 13.85 -13.37
N LEU A 266 -0.14 14.08 -14.29
CA LEU A 266 0.17 14.54 -15.65
C LEU A 266 0.31 16.07 -15.60
N ILE A 267 1.55 16.55 -15.57
CA ILE A 267 1.84 17.97 -15.73
C ILE A 267 2.11 18.19 -17.22
N LEU A 268 1.16 18.80 -17.92
CA LEU A 268 1.40 19.31 -19.27
C LEU A 268 2.42 20.45 -19.17
N MET A 269 3.68 20.14 -19.47
CA MET A 269 4.63 21.19 -19.85
C MET A 269 4.25 21.61 -21.26
N ILE A 270 3.57 22.76 -21.40
CA ILE A 270 3.41 23.42 -22.69
C ILE A 270 4.80 23.92 -23.09
N CYS A 271 5.55 23.09 -23.81
CA CYS A 271 6.66 23.57 -24.61
C CYS A 271 6.05 24.36 -25.77
N ALA A 272 6.20 25.69 -25.76
CA ALA A 272 5.67 26.62 -26.76
C ALA A 272 6.30 26.48 -28.17
N ALA A 273 6.77 25.29 -28.56
CA ALA A 273 7.57 25.10 -29.77
C ALA A 273 7.02 24.08 -30.78
N TRP A 274 5.89 23.39 -30.54
CA TRP A 274 5.36 22.37 -31.46
C TRP A 274 3.98 22.76 -32.02
N PRO A 275 3.76 22.68 -33.35
CA PRO A 275 2.47 23.03 -33.97
C PRO A 275 1.35 22.00 -33.66
N PRO A 276 0.07 22.41 -33.76
CA PRO A 276 -1.06 21.68 -33.21
C PRO A 276 -1.52 20.55 -34.14
N ALA A 277 -0.84 19.40 -34.11
CA ALA A 277 -1.37 18.12 -34.59
C ALA A 277 -0.42 16.96 -34.23
N VAL A 278 -0.29 16.62 -32.95
CA VAL A 278 0.37 15.37 -32.55
C VAL A 278 -0.54 14.63 -31.58
N ASN A 279 -1.15 13.55 -32.09
CA ASN A 279 -1.83 12.54 -31.28
C ASN A 279 -0.80 11.95 -30.29
N LEU A 280 -0.95 12.24 -29.00
CA LEU A 280 0.00 11.94 -27.93
C LEU A 280 0.15 10.45 -27.58
N PHE A 281 -0.54 9.54 -28.28
CA PHE A 281 -0.56 8.11 -27.96
C PHE A 281 0.13 7.19 -28.96
N THR A 282 0.69 7.70 -30.06
CA THR A 282 1.32 6.83 -31.07
C THR A 282 2.73 7.28 -31.44
N ARG A 283 3.72 6.75 -30.72
CA ARG A 283 5.00 6.19 -31.21
C ARG A 283 6.06 6.22 -30.11
N SER A 284 6.60 5.04 -29.82
CA SER A 284 8.01 4.81 -29.46
C SER A 284 8.61 5.68 -28.36
N THR A 285 8.68 5.11 -27.16
CA THR A 285 9.80 5.22 -26.19
C THR A 285 10.84 6.33 -26.44
N ARG A 286 10.90 7.32 -25.53
CA ARG A 286 12.11 7.66 -24.73
C ARG A 286 12.01 8.91 -23.86
N ARG A 287 10.98 9.73 -23.94
CA ARG A 287 10.80 10.87 -23.01
C ARG A 287 9.31 11.13 -22.78
N LEU A 288 8.71 10.41 -21.83
CA LEU A 288 7.46 10.89 -21.25
C LEU A 288 7.79 12.23 -20.55
N PRO A 289 7.07 13.34 -20.84
CA PRO A 289 7.20 14.56 -20.07
C PRO A 289 6.98 14.23 -18.59
N SER A 290 7.79 14.83 -17.72
CA SER A 290 7.96 14.50 -16.30
C SER A 290 6.71 13.97 -15.61
N LEU A 291 6.61 12.64 -15.50
CA LEU A 291 5.66 11.96 -14.64
C LEU A 291 6.20 12.03 -13.21
N THR A 292 5.58 12.86 -12.38
CA THR A 292 5.85 12.88 -10.94
C THR A 292 4.77 12.04 -10.28
N MET A 293 5.16 10.98 -9.58
CA MET A 293 4.21 10.22 -8.79
C MET A 293 3.76 11.12 -7.63
N ALA A 294 2.47 11.46 -7.60
CA ALA A 294 1.86 12.09 -6.45
C ALA A 294 1.35 10.99 -5.55
N ALA A 295 1.78 10.99 -4.29
CA ALA A 295 1.51 9.88 -3.41
C ALA A 295 0.00 9.90 -3.01
N PRO A 296 -0.83 8.90 -3.37
CA PRO A 296 -2.19 8.76 -2.85
C PRO A 296 -2.20 7.94 -1.56
N TRP A 297 -3.15 8.19 -0.67
CA TRP A 297 -3.32 7.56 0.66
C TRP A 297 -2.81 6.11 0.75
N PHE A 298 -1.74 5.90 1.51
CA PHE A 298 -1.22 4.56 1.82
C PHE A 298 -1.08 4.35 3.31
N MET A 299 -1.52 3.19 3.79
CA MET A 299 -0.83 2.58 4.94
C MET A 299 0.56 2.18 4.45
N ALA A 300 1.60 2.66 5.12
CA ALA A 300 2.93 2.10 4.96
C ALA A 300 3.12 1.00 6.02
N PRO A 301 3.94 -0.03 5.79
CA PRO A 301 4.19 -1.07 6.79
C PRO A 301 4.98 -0.47 7.95
N TRP A 302 4.68 -0.89 9.18
CA TRP A 302 5.30 -0.36 10.38
C TRP A 302 6.16 -1.40 11.07
N ALA A 303 7.32 -0.97 11.58
CA ALA A 303 8.07 -1.69 12.58
C ALA A 303 8.43 -0.76 13.74
N VAL A 304 8.25 -1.26 14.97
CA VAL A 304 8.54 -0.55 16.21
C VAL A 304 9.59 -1.33 16.98
N LYS A 305 10.67 -0.65 17.38
CA LYS A 305 11.68 -1.20 18.28
C LYS A 305 11.62 -0.43 19.60
N ALA A 306 11.10 -1.07 20.65
CA ALA A 306 11.08 -0.47 21.98
C ALA A 306 12.51 -0.20 22.49
N SER A 307 12.75 0.98 23.04
CA SER A 307 14.03 1.32 23.67
C SER A 307 13.86 1.26 25.20
N ARG A 308 14.72 0.46 25.87
CA ARG A 308 14.84 0.29 27.34
C ARG A 308 13.84 -0.63 28.07
N LYS A 309 14.04 -1.95 27.92
CA LYS A 309 14.13 -3.00 28.98
C LYS A 309 14.18 -4.40 28.31
N PRO A 310 14.88 -5.40 28.86
CA PRO A 310 15.04 -6.70 28.23
C PRO A 310 13.78 -7.55 28.45
N ARG A 311 12.65 -7.20 27.84
CA ARG A 311 11.50 -8.09 27.68
C ARG A 311 10.88 -7.85 26.30
N ARG A 312 11.08 -8.84 25.42
CA ARG A 312 10.49 -9.00 24.09
C ARG A 312 9.07 -8.41 24.02
N ARG A 313 8.91 -7.20 23.47
CA ARG A 313 7.60 -6.64 23.11
C ARG A 313 7.77 -5.83 21.82
N PHE A 314 7.50 -6.47 20.69
CA PHE A 314 7.13 -5.77 19.47
C PHE A 314 5.67 -5.37 19.60
N LEU A 315 5.40 -4.06 19.61
CA LEU A 315 4.05 -3.52 19.51
C LEU A 315 3.83 -3.09 18.07
N THR A 316 2.90 -3.74 17.38
CA THR A 316 2.36 -3.22 16.13
C THR A 316 1.27 -2.22 16.50
N LEU A 317 1.56 -0.93 16.44
CA LEU A 317 0.52 0.11 16.53
C LEU A 317 -0.14 0.25 15.15
N CYS A 318 -1.36 -0.29 15.00
CA CYS A 318 -2.25 0.04 13.90
C CYS A 318 -3.26 1.11 14.36
N ALA A 319 -2.87 2.38 14.40
CA ALA A 319 -3.78 3.44 14.83
C ALA A 319 -3.55 4.78 14.12
N VAL A 320 -3.76 4.85 12.80
CA VAL A 320 -3.97 6.14 12.09
C VAL A 320 -5.13 6.10 11.06
N ARG A 321 -5.95 5.02 10.99
CA ARG A 321 -7.15 5.03 10.13
C ARG A 321 -8.40 5.58 10.82
N HIS A 322 -8.51 5.46 12.15
CA HIS A 322 -9.79 5.66 12.84
C HIS A 322 -10.10 7.09 13.29
N ALA A 323 -9.13 8.01 13.33
CA ALA A 323 -9.40 9.38 13.75
C ALA A 323 -10.17 10.20 12.70
N ALA A 324 -10.19 9.76 11.43
CA ALA A 324 -10.72 10.56 10.32
C ALA A 324 -11.98 9.98 9.63
N SER A 325 -12.47 8.78 9.96
CA SER A 325 -13.51 8.15 9.10
C SER A 325 -14.67 7.36 9.72
N ALA A 326 -14.81 7.19 11.04
CA ALA A 326 -15.97 6.43 11.52
C ALA A 326 -16.39 6.73 12.97
N GLY A 327 -17.55 7.37 13.12
CA GLY A 327 -18.37 7.31 14.33
C GLY A 327 -18.96 5.91 14.52
N ASN A 328 -18.14 4.94 14.92
CA ASN A 328 -18.65 3.61 15.30
C ASN A 328 -17.85 2.99 16.47
N HIS A 329 -18.54 2.81 17.60
CA HIS A 329 -18.00 2.62 18.95
C HIS A 329 -17.31 1.26 19.27
N ARG A 330 -17.00 0.39 18.31
CA ARG A 330 -16.64 -1.02 18.61
C ARG A 330 -15.19 -1.45 18.38
N THR A 331 -14.31 -0.62 17.81
CA THR A 331 -12.92 -1.01 17.51
C THR A 331 -11.87 -0.56 18.54
N ALA A 332 -12.25 0.25 19.54
CA ALA A 332 -11.33 0.71 20.60
C ALA A 332 -10.91 -0.40 21.61
N LEU A 333 -11.55 -1.57 21.58
CA LEU A 333 -11.29 -2.67 22.53
C LEU A 333 -10.15 -3.62 22.12
N ALA A 334 -9.69 -3.61 20.87
CA ALA A 334 -8.71 -4.60 20.39
C ALA A 334 -7.26 -4.34 20.83
N ALA A 335 -6.91 -3.10 21.23
CA ALA A 335 -5.56 -2.76 21.70
C ALA A 335 -5.30 -3.17 23.17
N ARG A 336 -6.31 -3.68 23.90
CA ARG A 336 -6.21 -3.97 25.34
C ARG A 336 -6.11 -5.47 25.69
N ALA A 337 -6.20 -6.37 24.72
CA ALA A 337 -6.27 -7.82 24.98
C ALA A 337 -4.92 -8.54 25.18
N HIS A 338 -3.76 -7.87 25.01
CA HIS A 338 -2.44 -8.49 25.23
C HIS A 338 -1.58 -7.84 26.32
N LEU A 339 -2.19 -7.03 27.19
CA LEU A 339 -1.56 -6.56 28.43
C LEU A 339 -2.21 -7.27 29.63
N GLY A 340 -2.04 -8.59 29.69
CA GLY A 340 -2.38 -9.37 30.88
C GLY A 340 -1.52 -8.92 32.06
N LYS A 341 -2.18 -8.50 33.15
CA LYS A 341 -1.57 -8.28 34.46
C LYS A 341 -0.88 -9.57 34.95
N PRO A 342 0.28 -9.51 35.62
CA PRO A 342 0.77 -10.67 36.36
C PRO A 342 -0.22 -11.02 37.47
N ALA A 343 -0.53 -12.31 37.62
CA ALA A 343 -1.28 -12.81 38.75
C ALA A 343 -0.51 -12.52 40.06
N PRO A 344 -1.18 -12.10 41.14
CA PRO A 344 -0.56 -12.15 42.46
C PRO A 344 -0.38 -13.62 42.88
N THR A 345 0.71 -13.85 43.62
CA THR A 345 1.24 -15.15 44.10
C THR A 345 0.22 -16.14 44.61
#